data_AF-A0A7W8V9Y8-F1
#
_entry.id   AF-A0A7W8V9Y8-F1
#
_cell.length_a   1.000
_cell.length_b   1.000
_cell.length_c   1.000
_cell.angle_alpha   90.00
_cell.angle_beta   90.00
_cell.angle_gamma   90.00
#
_symmetry.space_group_name_H-M   'P 1'
#
loop_
_entity.id
_entity.type
_entity.pdbx_description
1 polymer ?
#
loop_
_entity_poly.entity_id
_entity_poly.type
_entity_poly.pdbx_seq_one_letter_code
_entity_poly.pdbx_strand_id
1 'polypeptide(L)'
;MLRVTVEVWPDGRERGKRIIATADIGRVKDGTLADYEVELQEVKLGSIGDIAYVRDYPRWSTTVWDLVARAIAAALNSGKEELPTRPLPDYEVG
;
A
#
# COMPACT_ATOMS: atom_id res chain seq x y z
N MET A 1 -5.26 -13.84 0.26
CA MET A 1 -4.25 -12.83 -0.11
C MET A 1 -4.93 -11.82 -1.01
N LEU A 2 -4.82 -10.53 -0.70
CA LEU A 2 -5.32 -9.43 -1.52
C LEU A 2 -4.11 -8.77 -2.18
N ARG A 3 -4.15 -8.54 -3.49
CA ARG A 3 -3.08 -7.85 -4.23
C ARG A 3 -3.61 -6.55 -4.81
N VAL A 4 -2.87 -5.47 -4.60
CA VAL A 4 -3.10 -4.17 -5.23
C VAL A 4 -2.02 -3.96 -6.28
N THR A 5 -2.43 -3.50 -7.47
CA THR A 5 -1.51 -3.20 -8.57
C THR A 5 -1.69 -1.75 -8.99
N VAL A 6 -0.58 -1.01 -9.06
CA VAL A 6 -0.56 0.35 -9.60
C VAL A 6 -0.02 0.28 -11.02
N GLU A 7 -0.87 0.66 -11.98
CA GLU A 7 -0.53 0.68 -13.41
C GLU A 7 -0.49 2.10 -13.93
N VAL A 8 0.47 2.37 -14.80
CA VAL A 8 0.49 3.58 -15.63
C VAL A 8 -0.01 3.22 -17.01
N TRP A 9 -0.99 3.98 -17.48
CA TRP A 9 -1.57 3.89 -18.81
C TRP A 9 -1.24 5.16 -19.59
N PRO A 10 -0.16 5.17 -20.40
CA PRO A 10 0.22 6.35 -21.19
C PRO A 10 -0.94 6.76 -22.11
N ASP A 11 -1.34 8.04 -22.03
CA ASP A 11 -2.46 8.62 -22.78
C ASP A 11 -3.79 7.85 -22.62
N GLY A 12 -3.95 7.10 -21.51
CA GLY A 12 -5.12 6.24 -21.29
C GLY A 12 -5.19 5.03 -22.22
N ARG A 13 -4.12 4.72 -22.97
CA ARG A 13 -4.08 3.61 -23.92
C ARG A 13 -3.40 2.39 -23.31
N GLU A 14 -3.85 1.22 -23.74
CA GLU A 14 -3.22 -0.05 -23.35
C GLU A 14 -1.79 -0.17 -23.89
N ARG A 15 -1.52 0.41 -25.06
CA ARG A 15 -0.18 0.38 -25.66
C ARG A 15 0.80 1.13 -24.76
N GLY A 16 1.75 0.39 -24.18
CA GLY A 16 2.74 0.94 -23.26
C GLY A 16 2.31 0.94 -21.79
N LYS A 17 1.16 0.32 -21.47
CA LYS A 17 0.77 0.08 -20.07
C LYS A 17 1.85 -0.70 -19.35
N ARG A 18 2.10 -0.35 -18.10
CA ARG A 18 3.04 -1.07 -17.25
C ARG A 18 2.65 -0.95 -15.79
N ILE A 19 2.89 -2.03 -15.06
CA ILE A 19 2.86 -2.02 -13.61
C ILE A 19 4.05 -1.20 -13.12
N ILE A 20 3.84 -0.34 -12.14
CA ILE A 20 4.90 0.44 -11.51
C ILE A 20 5.10 0.08 -10.03
N ALA A 21 4.06 -0.43 -9.38
CA ALA A 21 4.11 -0.90 -8.00
C ALA A 21 3.05 -1.95 -7.72
N THR A 22 3.29 -2.79 -6.72
CA THR A 22 2.30 -3.71 -6.15
C THR A 22 2.33 -3.69 -4.62
N ALA A 23 1.19 -3.99 -4.00
CA ALA A 23 1.10 -4.29 -2.59
C ALA A 23 0.47 -5.68 -2.41
N ASP A 24 1.16 -6.57 -1.69
CA ASP A 24 0.61 -7.86 -1.29
C ASP A 24 0.17 -7.76 0.18
N ILE A 25 -1.13 -8.01 0.42
CA ILE A 25 -1.77 -7.92 1.73
C ILE A 25 -2.19 -9.34 2.15
N GLY A 26 -1.41 -9.91 3.05
CA GLY A 26 -1.60 -11.24 3.63
C GLY A 26 -2.36 -11.16 4.94
N ARG A 27 -3.23 -12.12 5.24
CA ARG A 27 -3.81 -12.25 6.58
C ARG A 27 -2.92 -13.19 7.39
N VAL A 28 -2.46 -12.74 8.55
CA VAL A 28 -1.57 -13.52 9.43
C VAL A 28 -2.25 -13.96 10.74
N LYS A 29 -3.34 -13.30 11.13
CA LYS A 29 -4.22 -13.73 12.25
C LYS A 29 -5.68 -13.68 11.80
N ASP A 30 -6.46 -14.70 12.17
CA ASP A 30 -7.89 -14.79 11.86
C ASP A 30 -8.76 -14.46 13.09
N GLY A 31 -10.04 -14.18 12.85
CA GLY A 31 -11.03 -13.83 13.85
C GLY A 31 -11.85 -12.59 13.47
N THR A 32 -12.65 -12.13 14.43
CA THR A 32 -13.41 -10.86 14.30
C THR A 32 -12.46 -9.67 14.19
N LEU A 33 -11.32 -9.75 14.89
CA LEU A 33 -10.19 -8.84 14.81
C LEU A 33 -9.02 -9.60 14.18
N ALA A 34 -8.70 -9.26 12.93
CA ALA A 34 -7.70 -9.95 12.13
C ALA A 34 -6.46 -9.09 11.95
N ASP A 35 -5.28 -9.72 11.90
CA ASP A 35 -4.03 -9.04 11.60
C ASP A 35 -3.65 -9.31 10.15
N TYR A 36 -3.19 -8.25 9.48
CA TYR A 36 -2.75 -8.30 8.11
C TYR A 36 -1.30 -7.85 8.01
N GLU A 37 -0.51 -8.60 7.25
CA GLU A 37 0.84 -8.28 6.83
C GLU A 37 0.80 -7.62 5.45
N VAL A 38 1.65 -6.62 5.25
CA VAL A 38 1.67 -5.80 4.04
C VAL A 38 3.10 -5.69 3.54
N GLU A 39 3.30 -6.06 2.28
CA GLU A 39 4.56 -5.89 1.56
C GLU A 39 4.35 -4.97 0.36
N LEU A 40 5.14 -3.90 0.27
CA LEU A 40 5.16 -2.99 -0.88
C LEU A 40 6.34 -3.29 -1.78
N GLN A 41 6.08 -3.30 -3.09
CA GLN A 41 7.10 -3.50 -4.12
C GLN A 41 6.96 -2.44 -5.19
N GLU A 42 8.05 -1.76 -5.52
CA GLU A 42 8.17 -0.91 -6.69
C GLU A 42 9.06 -1.55 -7.73
N VAL A 43 8.68 -1.44 -9.01
CA VAL A 43 9.42 -2.08 -10.11
C VAL A 43 10.87 -1.58 -10.19
N LYS A 44 11.14 -0.32 -9.82
CA LYS A 44 12.48 0.27 -9.89
C LYS A 44 13.28 0.15 -8.59
N LEU A 45 12.61 0.18 -7.44
CA LEU A 45 13.26 0.25 -6.13
C LEU A 45 13.25 -1.10 -5.39
N GLY A 46 12.51 -2.10 -5.88
CA GLY A 46 12.31 -3.36 -5.19
C GLY A 46 11.34 -3.21 -4.02
N SER A 47 11.56 -3.95 -2.94
CA SER A 47 10.75 -3.84 -1.72
C SER A 47 10.90 -2.44 -1.10
N ILE A 48 9.77 -1.80 -0.78
CA ILE A 48 9.73 -0.47 -0.17
C ILE A 48 9.53 -0.62 1.34
N GLY A 49 10.52 -0.15 2.11
CA GLY A 49 10.47 -0.19 3.57
C GLY A 49 10.50 -1.61 4.15
N ASP A 50 10.21 -1.70 5.44
CA ASP A 50 10.03 -2.98 6.13
C ASP A 50 8.60 -3.51 5.96
N ILE A 51 8.41 -4.81 6.18
CA ILE A 51 7.09 -5.43 6.27
C ILE A 51 6.26 -4.72 7.35
N ALA A 52 5.07 -4.26 6.98
CA ALA A 52 4.17 -3.57 7.89
C ALA A 52 2.98 -4.45 8.30
N TYR A 53 2.33 -4.09 9.40
CA TYR A 53 1.18 -4.80 9.93
C TYR A 53 0.02 -3.86 10.21
N VAL A 54 -1.17 -4.25 9.78
CA VAL A 54 -2.45 -3.68 10.25
C VAL A 54 -2.98 -4.65 11.30
N ARG A 55 -3.11 -4.19 12.55
CA ARG A 55 -3.47 -5.04 13.68
C ARG A 55 -4.93 -4.85 14.09
N ASP A 56 -5.53 -5.94 14.55
CA ASP A 56 -6.89 -5.96 15.09
C ASP A 56 -7.94 -5.33 14.14
N TYR A 57 -7.77 -5.57 12.84
CA TYR A 57 -8.66 -5.04 11.80
C TYR A 57 -10.06 -5.71 11.86
N PRO A 58 -11.14 -4.93 11.95
CA PRO A 58 -12.49 -5.46 12.03
C PRO A 58 -12.99 -5.91 10.64
N ARG A 59 -12.78 -7.20 10.34
CA ARG A 59 -12.89 -7.80 9.01
C ARG A 59 -14.23 -7.62 8.28
N TRP A 60 -15.31 -7.38 9.01
CA TRP A 60 -16.67 -7.24 8.45
C TRP A 60 -17.32 -5.89 8.69
N SER A 61 -16.63 -4.93 9.32
CA SER A 61 -17.25 -3.66 9.68
C SER A 61 -17.07 -2.58 8.61
N THR A 62 -16.33 -2.84 7.54
CA THR A 62 -15.96 -1.84 6.54
C THR A 62 -15.62 -2.47 5.18
N THR A 63 -15.30 -1.63 4.20
CA THR A 63 -14.99 -2.02 2.82
C THR A 63 -13.56 -2.55 2.68
N VAL A 64 -13.29 -3.30 1.60
CA VAL A 64 -11.92 -3.71 1.25
C VAL A 64 -10.99 -2.50 1.00
N TRP A 65 -11.54 -1.35 0.58
CA TRP A 65 -10.78 -0.14 0.35
C TRP A 65 -10.23 0.49 1.64
N ASP A 66 -10.94 0.32 2.76
CA ASP A 66 -10.43 0.75 4.07
C ASP A 66 -9.18 -0.04 4.46
N LEU A 67 -9.23 -1.38 4.31
CA LEU A 67 -8.06 -2.24 4.52
C LEU A 67 -6.90 -1.83 3.63
N VAL A 68 -7.15 -1.60 2.35
CA VAL A 68 -6.12 -1.18 1.38
C VAL A 68 -5.51 0.15 1.79
N ALA A 69 -6.30 1.14 2.17
CA ALA A 69 -5.81 2.45 2.57
C ALA A 69 -4.94 2.39 3.83
N ARG A 70 -5.39 1.67 4.87
CA ARG A 70 -4.62 1.46 6.11
C ARG A 70 -3.34 0.68 5.87
N ALA A 71 -3.40 -0.36 5.05
CA ALA A 71 -2.25 -1.17 4.68
C ALA A 71 -1.17 -0.35 3.98
N ILE A 72 -1.56 0.45 2.98
CA ILE A 72 -0.66 1.34 2.26
C ILE A 72 -0.08 2.40 3.22
N ALA A 73 -0.91 3.00 4.07
CA ALA A 73 -0.46 3.99 5.05
C ALA A 73 0.56 3.40 6.04
N ALA A 74 0.25 2.24 6.63
CA ALA A 74 1.15 1.52 7.53
C ALA A 74 2.50 1.21 6.87
N ALA A 75 2.48 0.71 5.64
CA ALA A 75 3.72 0.38 4.94
C ALA A 75 4.55 1.61 4.55
N LEU A 76 3.91 2.74 4.22
CA LEU A 76 4.61 3.98 3.91
C LEU A 76 5.09 4.77 5.14
N ASN A 77 4.56 4.49 6.33
CA ASN A 77 4.80 5.28 7.55
C ASN A 77 5.30 4.42 8.73
N SER A 78 6.18 3.46 8.44
CA SER A 78 6.86 2.63 9.46
C SER A 78 5.89 1.97 10.44
N GLY A 79 4.80 1.40 9.94
CA GLY A 79 3.78 0.68 10.70
C GLY A 79 2.66 1.53 11.28
N LYS A 80 2.65 2.86 11.05
CA LYS A 80 1.56 3.73 11.48
C LYS A 80 0.48 3.80 10.41
N GLU A 81 -0.78 3.54 10.76
CA GLU A 81 -1.93 3.61 9.85
C GLU A 81 -2.34 5.06 9.47
N GLU A 82 -1.36 5.92 9.23
CA GLU A 82 -1.49 7.32 8.82
C GLU A 82 -0.49 7.58 7.70
N LEU A 83 -0.82 8.45 6.73
CA LEU A 83 0.13 8.77 5.67
C LEU A 83 1.36 9.50 6.25
N PRO A 84 2.57 9.22 5.75
CA PRO A 84 3.75 9.96 6.18
C PRO A 84 3.61 11.44 5.78
N THR A 85 4.32 12.31 6.48
CA THR A 85 4.38 13.73 6.12
C THR A 85 4.82 13.86 4.66
N ARG A 86 4.06 14.63 3.87
CA ARG A 86 4.39 14.87 2.47
C ARG A 86 5.82 15.42 2.38
N PRO A 87 6.71 14.80 1.58
CA PRO A 87 8.04 15.34 1.36
C PRO A 87 7.92 16.73 0.74
N LEU A 88 8.75 17.67 1.22
CA LEU A 88 8.87 18.97 0.58
C LEU A 88 9.54 18.78 -0.79
N PRO A 89 9.12 19.52 -1.83
CA PRO A 89 9.79 19.46 -3.12
C PRO A 89 11.26 19.85 -2.98
N ASP A 90 12.16 19.08 -3.60
CA ASP A 90 13.60 19.33 -3.65
C ASP A 90 14.00 20.43 -4.67
N TYR A 91 13.03 21.14 -5.24
CA TYR A 91 13.31 22.31 -6.08
C TYR A 91 13.02 23.59 -5.30
N GLU A 92 13.98 24.51 -5.30
CA GLU A 92 13.76 25.87 -4.79
C GLU A 92 12.63 26.52 -5.59
N VAL A 93 11.68 27.10 -4.88
CA VAL A 93 10.67 27.98 -5.47
C VAL A 93 11.38 29.28 -5.83
N GLY A 94 11.91 29.34 -7.05
CA GLY A 94 12.50 30.55 -7.64
C GLY A 94 11.46 31.55 -8.11
#